data_AF-A0A9P3PLP8-F1
#
_entry.id   AF-A0A9P3PLP8-F1
#
_cell.length_a   1.000
_cell.length_b   1.000
_cell.length_c   1.000
_cell.angle_alpha   90.00
_cell.angle_beta   90.00
_cell.angle_gamma   90.00
#
_symmetry.space_group_name_H-M   'P 1'
#
loop_
_entity.id
_entity.type
_entity.pdbx_description
1 polymer ?
#
loop_
_entity_poly.entity_id
_entity_poly.type
_entity_poly.pdbx_seq_one_letter_code
_entity_poly.pdbx_strand_id
1 'polypeptide(L)'
;MIRRNADAISRRSARNRAFTAISQTTAPAPSPSMKYINCDELAGIIKGDKVMGKDFVVVDVRDDDYMGGNNRGSINRPSSEFLMTVDGLVRDTKDIPLVIFHCTLSQIRGPKAARIYEETRRNALQDGDIPHEVAVLRDGFSQFQAKFKDDPSLVENWDESNALEEIPRTTPIPAPLAIPPNKLFPRGRDLTWKTSTRKLPVGGGSLEGGGGIEDALVESDDDMVGVTGT
;
A
#
# COMPACT_ATOMS: atom_id res chain seq x y z
N MET A 1 -47.48 85.40 -8.88
CA MET A 1 -46.32 85.81 -9.72
C MET A 1 -45.04 85.44 -9.00
N ILE A 2 -44.41 84.32 -9.36
CA ILE A 2 -43.19 83.81 -8.73
C ILE A 2 -41.99 84.23 -9.57
N ARG A 3 -41.02 84.88 -8.93
CA ARG A 3 -39.73 85.31 -9.50
C ARG A 3 -38.78 84.12 -9.60
N ARG A 4 -38.01 84.08 -10.68
CA ARG A 4 -36.82 83.22 -10.85
C ARG A 4 -35.72 83.66 -9.87
N ASN A 5 -34.91 82.71 -9.41
CA ASN A 5 -33.48 82.94 -9.23
C ASN A 5 -32.70 81.63 -9.35
N ALA A 6 -31.50 81.77 -9.91
CA ALA A 6 -30.64 80.75 -10.46
C ALA A 6 -29.55 80.30 -9.46
N ASP A 7 -28.85 79.24 -9.90
CA ASP A 7 -27.47 78.85 -9.58
C ASP A 7 -27.15 78.27 -8.20
N ALA A 8 -26.70 77.01 -8.17
CA ALA A 8 -25.28 76.71 -7.96
C ALA A 8 -24.98 75.20 -7.93
N ILE A 9 -23.90 74.88 -8.63
CA ILE A 9 -23.17 73.62 -8.74
C ILE A 9 -22.82 73.02 -7.37
N SER A 10 -23.14 71.74 -7.14
CA SER A 10 -22.45 70.91 -6.15
C SER A 10 -21.96 69.61 -6.78
N ARG A 11 -20.68 69.36 -6.54
CA ARG A 11 -19.82 68.36 -7.17
C ARG A 11 -19.81 67.07 -6.35
N ARG A 12 -19.37 65.98 -7.00
CA ARG A 12 -18.86 64.71 -6.44
C ARG A 12 -19.98 63.81 -5.87
N SER A 13 -19.97 62.50 -6.01
CA SER A 13 -18.84 61.59 -6.11
C SER A 13 -19.29 60.29 -6.81
N ALA A 14 -18.36 59.68 -7.52
CA ALA A 14 -18.51 58.44 -8.26
C ALA A 14 -19.16 57.32 -7.42
N ARG A 15 -20.25 56.75 -7.95
CA ARG A 15 -20.72 55.42 -7.55
C ARG A 15 -19.81 54.38 -8.18
N ASN A 16 -18.60 54.22 -7.65
CA ASN A 16 -17.81 53.02 -7.89
C ASN A 16 -18.48 51.87 -7.12
N ARG A 17 -19.31 51.08 -7.80
CA ARG A 17 -19.69 49.75 -7.33
C ARG A 17 -18.47 48.86 -7.51
N ALA A 18 -17.56 48.89 -6.54
CA ALA A 18 -16.49 47.91 -6.45
C ALA A 18 -17.15 46.55 -6.17
N PHE A 19 -17.23 45.72 -7.21
CA PHE A 19 -17.35 44.28 -7.02
C PHE A 19 -16.04 43.81 -6.37
N THR A 20 -16.05 43.71 -5.05
CA THR A 20 -14.96 43.07 -4.31
C THR A 20 -15.04 41.58 -4.61
N ALA A 21 -14.30 41.14 -5.61
CA ALA A 21 -14.00 39.73 -5.81
C ALA A 21 -13.25 39.24 -4.58
N ILE A 22 -13.91 38.40 -3.78
CA ILE A 22 -13.34 37.73 -2.63
C ILE A 22 -12.46 36.61 -3.20
N SER A 23 -11.21 36.91 -3.49
CA SER A 23 -10.21 35.88 -3.79
C SER A 23 -9.91 35.14 -2.49
N GLN A 24 -10.71 34.12 -2.17
CA GLN A 24 -10.34 33.12 -1.17
C GLN A 24 -9.23 32.27 -1.78
N THR A 25 -7.98 32.67 -1.54
CA THR A 25 -6.83 31.78 -1.66
C THR A 25 -6.95 30.77 -0.53
N THR A 26 -7.61 29.64 -0.78
CA THR A 26 -7.61 28.49 0.12
C THR A 26 -6.17 28.03 0.26
N ALA A 27 -5.60 28.15 1.47
CA ALA A 27 -4.28 27.60 1.75
C ALA A 27 -4.29 26.09 1.45
N PRO A 28 -3.20 25.52 0.90
CA PRO A 28 -3.10 24.07 0.77
C PRO A 28 -3.27 23.45 2.16
N ALA A 29 -4.17 22.47 2.27
CA ALA A 29 -4.39 21.73 3.49
C ALA A 29 -3.04 21.21 4.04
N PRO A 30 -2.84 21.20 5.37
CA PRO A 30 -1.59 20.74 5.97
C PRO A 30 -1.23 19.36 5.42
N SER A 31 0.02 19.19 4.97
CA SER A 31 0.53 17.91 4.52
C SER A 31 0.34 16.90 5.66
N PRO A 32 -0.21 15.71 5.37
CA PRO A 32 -0.46 14.76 6.43
C PRO A 32 0.84 14.31 7.09
N SER A 33 0.96 14.57 8.39
CA SER A 33 2.09 14.09 9.17
C SER A 33 1.91 12.58 9.39
N MET A 34 2.56 11.77 8.55
CA MET A 34 2.59 10.31 8.74
C MET A 34 3.18 9.98 10.11
N LYS A 35 2.34 9.40 10.97
CA LYS A 35 2.76 8.93 12.30
C LYS A 35 3.38 7.54 12.17
N TYR A 36 4.34 7.26 13.02
CA TYR A 36 4.94 5.95 13.13
C TYR A 36 4.76 5.41 14.54
N ILE A 37 4.42 4.14 14.65
CA ILE A 37 4.19 3.43 15.91
C ILE A 37 5.19 2.28 16.07
N ASN A 38 5.64 2.03 17.30
CA ASN A 38 6.53 0.91 17.60
C ASN A 38 5.78 -0.41 17.80
N CYS A 39 6.49 -1.53 17.71
CA CYS A 39 5.92 -2.86 17.96
C CYS A 39 5.33 -2.98 19.37
N ASP A 40 5.99 -2.41 20.38
CA ASP A 40 5.53 -2.49 21.78
C ASP A 40 4.26 -1.65 22.01
N GLU A 41 4.14 -0.51 21.32
CA GLU A 41 2.94 0.33 21.36
C GLU A 41 1.76 -0.36 20.68
N LEU A 42 1.98 -1.01 19.52
CA LEU A 42 0.95 -1.81 18.86
C LEU A 42 0.49 -2.98 19.75
N ALA A 43 1.43 -3.70 20.36
CA ALA A 43 1.10 -4.78 21.29
C ALA A 43 0.30 -4.28 22.49
N GLY A 44 0.63 -3.10 23.03
CA GLY A 44 -0.13 -2.44 24.08
C GLY A 44 -1.55 -2.04 23.64
N ILE A 45 -1.72 -1.62 22.39
CA ILE A 45 -3.05 -1.33 21.82
C ILE A 45 -3.89 -2.61 21.69
N ILE A 46 -3.31 -3.70 21.17
CA ILE A 46 -4.01 -4.97 20.97
C ILE A 46 -4.39 -5.61 22.32
N LYS A 47 -3.53 -5.51 23.33
CA LYS A 47 -3.78 -6.04 24.68
C LYS A 47 -4.59 -5.12 25.58
N GLY A 48 -4.75 -3.85 25.20
CA GLY A 48 -5.45 -2.84 25.98
C GLY A 48 -6.97 -2.93 25.83
N ASP A 49 -7.66 -1.89 26.29
CA ASP A 49 -9.13 -1.82 26.29
C ASP A 49 -9.73 -1.45 24.92
N LYS A 50 -8.90 -1.24 23.90
CA LYS A 50 -9.36 -0.83 22.56
C LYS A 50 -9.86 -2.04 21.79
N VAL A 51 -11.00 -1.88 21.12
CA VAL A 51 -11.62 -2.96 20.34
C VAL A 51 -11.23 -2.85 18.87
N MET A 52 -10.70 -3.94 18.32
CA MET A 52 -10.40 -4.04 16.89
C MET A 52 -11.68 -3.92 16.04
N GLY A 53 -11.60 -3.15 14.97
CA GLY A 53 -12.72 -2.88 14.05
C GLY A 53 -13.66 -1.75 14.48
N LYS A 54 -13.49 -1.21 15.69
CA LYS A 54 -14.23 -0.01 16.16
C LYS A 54 -13.28 1.13 16.49
N ASP A 55 -12.31 0.87 17.36
CA ASP A 55 -11.36 1.89 17.82
C ASP A 55 -10.10 1.93 16.97
N PHE A 56 -9.66 0.76 16.49
CA PHE A 56 -8.51 0.68 15.60
C PHE A 56 -8.62 -0.49 14.63
N VAL A 57 -7.87 -0.41 13.54
CA VAL A 57 -7.70 -1.51 12.59
C VAL A 57 -6.24 -1.57 12.14
N VAL A 58 -5.75 -2.79 11.95
CA VAL A 58 -4.40 -3.06 11.45
C VAL A 58 -4.53 -3.60 10.02
N VAL A 59 -3.87 -2.94 9.07
CA VAL A 59 -3.87 -3.28 7.65
C VAL A 59 -2.49 -3.80 7.27
N ASP A 60 -2.46 -5.07 6.88
CA ASP A 60 -1.27 -5.74 6.36
C ASP A 60 -1.26 -5.63 4.83
N VAL A 61 -0.24 -4.97 4.28
CA VAL A 61 -0.10 -4.78 2.82
C VAL A 61 0.94 -5.69 2.18
N ARG A 62 1.29 -6.79 2.84
CA ARG A 62 2.12 -7.86 2.24
C ARG A 62 1.35 -8.58 1.14
N ASP A 63 2.11 -9.04 0.14
CA ASP A 63 1.60 -9.78 -1.01
C ASP A 63 1.80 -11.28 -0.73
N ASP A 64 2.60 -11.99 -1.53
CA ASP A 64 2.93 -13.41 -1.32
C ASP A 64 3.68 -13.67 0.00
N ASP A 65 4.31 -12.63 0.56
CA ASP A 65 5.06 -12.66 1.82
C ASP A 65 4.18 -12.46 3.07
N TYR A 66 2.86 -12.57 2.91
CA TYR A 66 1.90 -12.59 4.02
C TYR A 66 1.91 -13.91 4.80
N MET A 67 2.28 -15.02 4.15
CA MET A 67 2.40 -16.33 4.79
C MET A 67 3.49 -16.34 5.88
N GLY A 68 3.37 -17.23 6.87
CA GLY A 68 4.29 -17.31 8.01
C GLY A 68 3.82 -16.58 9.27
N GLY A 69 2.59 -16.06 9.27
CA GLY A 69 1.95 -15.44 10.42
C GLY A 69 1.55 -13.99 10.16
N ASN A 70 0.56 -13.53 10.92
CA ASN A 70 0.05 -12.18 10.83
C ASN A 70 -0.35 -11.62 12.20
N ASN A 71 -0.43 -10.30 12.28
CA ASN A 71 -0.97 -9.62 13.46
C ASN A 71 -2.41 -10.06 13.66
N ARG A 72 -2.77 -10.39 14.91
CA ARG A 72 -4.10 -10.91 15.22
C ARG A 72 -5.20 -9.96 14.76
N GLY A 73 -6.18 -10.48 14.00
CA GLY A 73 -7.31 -9.70 13.50
C GLY A 73 -6.94 -8.58 12.53
N SER A 74 -5.73 -8.61 11.95
CA SER A 74 -5.38 -7.71 10.87
C SER A 74 -6.12 -8.07 9.58
N ILE A 75 -6.38 -7.05 8.77
CA ILE A 75 -6.94 -7.23 7.43
C ILE A 75 -5.82 -7.22 6.40
N ASN A 76 -5.77 -8.25 5.56
CA ASN A 76 -4.81 -8.28 4.46
C ASN A 76 -5.37 -7.51 3.24
N ARG A 77 -4.57 -6.56 2.75
CA ARG A 77 -4.83 -5.75 1.55
C ARG A 77 -3.53 -5.63 0.75
N PRO A 78 -3.24 -6.59 -0.13
CA PRO A 78 -1.94 -6.71 -0.78
C PRO A 78 -1.60 -5.45 -1.60
N SER A 79 -0.33 -5.06 -1.58
CA SER A 79 0.14 -3.80 -2.19
C SER A 79 -0.07 -3.73 -3.70
N SER A 80 -0.04 -4.89 -4.36
CA SER A 80 -0.30 -5.07 -5.79
C SER A 80 -1.71 -4.63 -6.20
N GLU A 81 -2.71 -4.93 -5.39
CA GLU A 81 -4.14 -4.63 -5.65
C GLU A 81 -4.65 -3.43 -4.83
N PHE A 82 -3.80 -2.85 -3.97
CA PHE A 82 -4.19 -1.82 -3.01
C PHE A 82 -4.88 -0.61 -3.67
N LEU A 83 -4.39 -0.19 -4.84
CA LEU A 83 -4.97 0.94 -5.57
C LEU A 83 -6.43 0.71 -6.01
N MET A 84 -6.82 -0.54 -6.26
CA MET A 84 -8.18 -0.89 -6.68
C MET A 84 -9.11 -1.15 -5.48
N THR A 85 -8.54 -1.56 -4.34
CA THR A 85 -9.29 -1.99 -3.16
C THR A 85 -9.40 -0.91 -2.08
N VAL A 86 -8.59 0.16 -2.16
CA VAL A 86 -8.56 1.24 -1.17
C VAL A 86 -9.90 1.93 -0.97
N ASP A 87 -10.72 2.06 -2.01
CA ASP A 87 -12.06 2.67 -1.89
C ASP A 87 -13.00 1.85 -1.00
N GLY A 88 -12.89 0.51 -1.08
CA GLY A 88 -13.61 -0.39 -0.17
C GLY A 88 -13.10 -0.28 1.25
N LEU A 89 -11.77 -0.24 1.40
CA LEU A 89 -11.13 -0.06 2.71
C LEU A 89 -11.61 1.23 3.40
N VAL A 90 -11.62 2.37 2.69
CA VAL A 90 -12.10 3.66 3.22
C VAL A 90 -13.56 3.60 3.65
N ARG A 91 -14.41 2.86 2.92
CA ARG A 91 -15.82 2.66 3.30
C ARG A 91 -15.95 1.87 4.60
N ASP A 92 -15.15 0.84 4.77
CA ASP A 92 -15.18 -0.04 5.95
C ASP A 92 -14.60 0.67 7.18
N THR A 93 -13.63 1.55 7.00
CA THR A 93 -12.90 2.22 8.09
C THR A 93 -13.34 3.66 8.36
N LYS A 94 -14.43 4.11 7.73
CA LYS A 94 -14.95 5.49 7.88
C LYS A 94 -15.23 5.86 9.34
N ASP A 95 -15.72 4.90 10.13
CA ASP A 95 -16.12 5.10 11.52
C ASP A 95 -14.97 4.80 12.51
N ILE A 96 -13.80 4.38 12.01
CA ILE A 96 -12.66 3.95 12.83
C ILE A 96 -11.66 5.11 12.96
N PRO A 97 -11.29 5.51 14.19
CA PRO A 97 -10.41 6.65 14.42
C PRO A 97 -8.92 6.33 14.26
N LEU A 98 -8.47 5.07 14.34
CA LEU A 98 -7.06 4.71 14.19
C LEU A 98 -6.85 3.61 13.14
N VAL A 99 -6.06 3.90 12.11
CA VAL A 99 -5.72 2.93 11.05
C VAL A 99 -4.21 2.76 10.99
N ILE A 100 -3.74 1.54 11.20
CA ILE A 100 -2.31 1.21 11.29
C ILE A 100 -1.92 0.36 10.09
N PHE A 101 -1.01 0.85 9.26
CA PHE A 101 -0.49 0.13 8.10
C PHE A 101 0.86 -0.52 8.41
N HIS A 102 1.10 -1.71 7.87
CA HIS A 102 2.42 -2.32 7.91
C HIS A 102 2.68 -3.20 6.69
N CYS A 103 3.96 -3.49 6.43
CA CYS A 103 4.34 -4.60 5.57
C CYS A 103 5.38 -5.46 6.29
N THR A 104 6.26 -6.13 5.56
CA THR A 104 7.33 -6.97 6.15
C THR A 104 8.34 -6.12 6.95
N LEU A 105 8.90 -5.08 6.33
CA LEU A 105 9.83 -4.13 6.98
C LEU A 105 9.27 -2.70 7.11
N SER A 106 8.08 -2.44 6.58
CA SER A 106 7.44 -1.11 6.52
C SER A 106 8.28 0.03 5.93
N GLN A 107 9.17 -0.26 4.98
CA GLN A 107 10.05 0.77 4.36
C GLN A 107 9.48 1.37 3.06
N ILE A 108 8.76 0.56 2.28
CA ILE A 108 8.28 0.97 0.94
C ILE A 108 6.75 0.84 0.86
N ARG A 109 6.24 -0.40 0.95
CA ARG A 109 4.82 -0.70 0.75
C ARG A 109 3.94 -0.08 1.85
N GLY A 110 4.34 -0.21 3.12
CA GLY A 110 3.59 0.36 4.26
C GLY A 110 3.36 1.87 4.17
N PRO A 111 4.41 2.71 4.09
CA PRO A 111 4.26 4.16 3.98
C PRO A 111 3.52 4.59 2.71
N LYS A 112 3.73 3.89 1.58
CA LYS A 112 3.03 4.15 0.33
C LYS A 112 1.52 3.91 0.49
N ALA A 113 1.13 2.79 1.07
CA ALA A 113 -0.27 2.44 1.29
C ALA A 113 -0.96 3.42 2.25
N ALA A 114 -0.30 3.78 3.35
CA ALA A 114 -0.82 4.76 4.31
C ALA A 114 -1.11 6.12 3.64
N ARG A 115 -0.16 6.61 2.82
CA ARG A 115 -0.33 7.86 2.08
C ARG A 115 -1.48 7.80 1.09
N ILE A 116 -1.56 6.73 0.29
CA ILE A 116 -2.64 6.55 -0.70
C ILE A 116 -3.99 6.51 0.01
N TYR A 117 -4.11 5.72 1.09
CA TYR A 117 -5.34 5.62 1.86
C TYR A 117 -5.79 6.97 2.40
N GLU A 118 -4.87 7.77 2.94
CA GLU A 118 -5.18 9.08 3.48
C GLU A 118 -5.59 10.09 2.39
N GLU A 119 -4.93 10.07 1.23
CA GLU A 119 -5.33 10.86 0.07
C GLU A 119 -6.73 10.45 -0.43
N THR A 120 -7.00 9.15 -0.57
CA THR A 120 -8.31 8.62 -0.98
C THR A 120 -9.41 8.98 0.02
N ARG A 121 -9.17 8.79 1.32
CA ARG A 121 -10.14 9.09 2.38
C ARG A 121 -10.52 10.56 2.40
N ARG A 122 -9.52 11.45 2.33
CA ARG A 122 -9.74 12.89 2.27
C ARG A 122 -10.60 13.29 1.07
N ASN A 123 -10.33 12.70 -0.09
CA ASN A 123 -11.09 12.98 -1.32
C ASN A 123 -12.52 12.42 -1.27
N ALA A 124 -12.71 11.26 -0.65
CA ALA A 124 -13.98 10.55 -0.60
C ALA A 124 -14.95 11.10 0.47
N LEU A 125 -14.45 11.45 1.66
CA LEU A 125 -15.29 11.84 2.80
C LEU A 125 -15.40 13.36 3.00
N GLN A 126 -14.41 14.15 2.56
CA GLN A 126 -14.41 15.62 2.63
C GLN A 126 -14.92 16.14 4.00
N ASP A 127 -15.98 16.95 4.02
CA ASP A 127 -16.55 17.57 5.23
C ASP A 127 -17.30 16.59 6.15
N GLY A 128 -17.50 15.34 5.72
CA GLY A 128 -18.15 14.27 6.49
C GLY A 128 -17.20 13.33 7.23
N ASP A 129 -15.89 13.61 7.21
CA ASP A 129 -14.90 12.73 7.85
C ASP A 129 -14.82 12.94 9.37
N ILE A 130 -14.61 11.85 10.10
CA ILE A 130 -14.31 11.90 11.52
C ILE A 130 -12.83 12.26 11.73
N PRO A 131 -12.46 12.80 12.91
CA PRO A 131 -11.06 12.88 13.31
C PRO A 131 -10.46 11.48 13.34
N HIS A 132 -9.51 11.22 12.45
CA HIS A 132 -8.83 9.95 12.34
C HIS A 132 -7.32 10.13 12.31
N GLU A 133 -6.61 9.06 12.66
CA GLU A 133 -5.17 9.00 12.69
C GLU A 133 -4.70 7.82 11.84
N VAL A 134 -3.77 8.09 10.93
CA VAL A 134 -3.10 7.06 10.13
C VAL A 134 -1.67 6.90 10.64
N ALA A 135 -1.33 5.67 11.02
CA ALA A 135 -0.01 5.33 11.51
C ALA A 135 0.64 4.20 10.69
N VAL A 136 1.97 4.17 10.68
CA VAL A 136 2.75 3.09 10.07
C VAL A 136 3.54 2.36 11.16
N LEU A 137 3.43 1.04 11.21
CA LEU A 137 4.22 0.21 12.14
C LEU A 137 5.68 0.22 11.71
N ARG A 138 6.56 0.72 12.57
CA ARG A 138 8.01 0.69 12.35
C ARG A 138 8.53 -0.73 12.29
N ASP A 139 9.48 -0.96 11.39
CA ASP A 139 10.16 -2.24 11.17
C ASP A 139 9.26 -3.41 10.73
N GLY A 140 7.96 -3.14 10.54
CA GLY A 140 6.98 -4.05 9.98
C GLY A 140 6.75 -5.33 10.79
N PHE A 141 6.23 -6.35 10.11
CA PHE A 141 5.92 -7.64 10.71
C PHE A 141 7.19 -8.39 11.16
N SER A 142 8.33 -8.23 10.47
CA SER A 142 9.57 -8.93 10.81
C SER A 142 10.05 -8.63 12.24
N GLN A 143 9.95 -7.38 12.68
CA GLN A 143 10.35 -7.02 14.04
C GLN A 143 9.25 -7.34 15.08
N PHE A 144 7.99 -7.34 14.65
CA PHE A 144 6.86 -7.69 15.50
C PHE A 144 6.87 -9.19 15.84
N GLN A 145 7.01 -10.06 14.83
CA GLN A 145 7.11 -11.50 15.02
C GLN A 145 8.33 -11.86 15.88
N ALA A 146 9.48 -11.21 15.68
CA ALA A 146 10.69 -11.48 16.47
C ALA A 146 10.48 -11.29 17.97
N LYS A 147 9.62 -10.35 18.36
CA LYS A 147 9.30 -10.04 19.77
C LYS A 147 8.12 -10.82 20.32
N PHE A 148 7.11 -11.09 19.49
CA PHE A 148 5.79 -11.55 19.95
C PHE A 148 5.33 -12.87 19.31
N LYS A 149 6.18 -13.59 18.57
CA LYS A 149 5.86 -14.90 17.97
C LYS A 149 5.34 -15.92 18.99
N ASP A 150 5.82 -15.85 20.23
CA ASP A 150 5.45 -16.79 21.29
C ASP A 150 4.08 -16.45 21.93
N ASP A 151 3.48 -15.32 21.55
CA ASP A 151 2.24 -14.83 22.11
C ASP A 151 1.06 -15.00 21.11
N PRO A 152 0.20 -16.02 21.29
CA PRO A 152 -0.93 -16.28 20.41
C PRO A 152 -2.04 -15.22 20.54
N SER A 153 -1.96 -14.33 21.54
CA SER A 153 -2.89 -13.22 21.69
C SER A 153 -2.59 -12.05 20.75
N LEU A 154 -1.36 -12.00 20.21
CA LEU A 154 -0.85 -10.93 19.34
C LEU A 154 -0.59 -11.37 17.91
N VAL A 155 -0.13 -12.62 17.73
CA VAL A 155 0.17 -13.21 16.41
C VAL A 155 -0.74 -14.41 16.19
N GLU A 156 -1.32 -14.50 15.00
CA GLU A 156 -2.11 -15.64 14.57
C GLU A 156 -1.51 -16.26 13.29
N ASN A 157 -1.94 -17.48 12.94
CA ASN A 157 -1.48 -18.24 11.78
C ASN A 157 0.04 -18.41 11.70
N TRP A 158 0.72 -18.51 12.85
CA TRP A 158 2.16 -18.70 12.90
C TRP A 158 2.54 -20.06 12.31
N ASP A 159 3.45 -20.03 11.34
CA ASP A 159 4.02 -21.21 10.70
C ASP A 159 5.55 -21.10 10.76
N GLU A 160 6.16 -21.90 11.62
CA GLU A 160 7.61 -21.91 11.86
C GLU A 160 8.41 -22.30 10.62
N SER A 161 7.81 -23.02 9.66
CA SER A 161 8.47 -23.38 8.40
C SER A 161 8.59 -22.22 7.40
N ASN A 162 7.71 -21.22 7.54
CA ASN A 162 7.66 -20.02 6.72
C ASN A 162 8.09 -18.75 7.48
N ALA A 163 8.44 -18.90 8.77
CA ALA A 163 9.07 -17.85 9.53
C ALA A 163 10.38 -17.49 8.80
N LEU A 164 10.49 -16.24 8.34
CA LEU A 164 11.75 -15.69 7.82
C LEU A 164 12.79 -15.89 8.92
N GLU A 165 13.59 -16.95 8.79
CA GLU A 165 14.61 -17.31 9.75
C GLU A 165 15.49 -16.06 9.92
N GLU A 166 15.49 -15.49 11.12
CA GLU A 166 16.27 -14.30 11.39
C GLU A 166 17.72 -14.62 11.03
N ILE A 167 18.22 -14.04 9.93
CA ILE A 167 19.66 -14.01 9.71
C ILE A 167 20.19 -13.27 10.93
N PRO A 168 20.96 -13.91 11.83
CA PRO A 168 21.39 -13.25 13.05
C PRO A 168 22.17 -12.01 12.62
N ARG A 169 21.74 -10.84 13.11
CA ARG A 169 22.40 -9.53 12.92
C ARG A 169 23.86 -9.50 13.40
N THR A 170 24.37 -10.65 13.88
CA THR A 170 25.68 -10.83 14.52
C THR A 170 26.68 -11.59 13.68
N THR A 171 26.37 -12.02 12.44
CA THR A 171 27.47 -12.47 11.58
C THR A 171 28.25 -11.23 11.15
N PRO A 172 29.52 -11.06 11.59
CA PRO A 172 30.33 -9.98 11.09
C PRO A 172 30.37 -10.11 9.57
N ILE A 173 30.00 -9.05 8.86
CA ILE A 173 30.21 -8.96 7.42
C ILE A 173 31.67 -9.35 7.20
N PRO A 174 31.98 -10.42 6.45
CA PRO A 174 33.37 -10.76 6.18
C PRO A 174 33.97 -9.52 5.52
N ALA A 175 35.00 -8.95 6.18
CA ALA A 175 35.71 -7.81 5.64
C ALA A 175 36.00 -8.11 4.17
N PRO A 176 35.73 -7.16 3.24
CA PRO A 176 36.00 -7.40 1.83
C PRO A 176 37.43 -7.87 1.73
N LEU A 177 37.63 -9.10 1.24
CA LEU A 177 38.96 -9.67 1.02
C LEU A 177 39.74 -8.62 0.26
N ALA A 178 40.75 -8.05 0.92
CA ALA A 178 41.57 -6.99 0.37
C ALA A 178 42.08 -7.47 -0.99
N ILE A 179 41.55 -6.88 -2.06
CA ILE A 179 42.06 -7.13 -3.40
C ILE A 179 43.51 -6.62 -3.36
N PRO A 180 44.52 -7.48 -3.57
CA PRO A 180 45.89 -7.03 -3.56
C PRO A 180 46.05 -5.93 -4.64
N PRO A 181 46.81 -4.86 -4.37
CA PRO A 181 46.90 -3.68 -5.24
C PRO A 181 47.45 -3.95 -6.65
N ASN A 182 47.80 -5.20 -6.96
CA ASN A 182 48.38 -5.61 -8.24
C ASN A 182 47.37 -6.14 -9.27
N LYS A 183 46.07 -5.87 -9.12
CA LYS A 183 45.09 -5.98 -10.21
C LYS A 183 44.56 -4.62 -10.68
N LEU A 184 45.39 -3.59 -10.56
CA LEU A 184 45.19 -2.37 -11.34
C LEU A 184 45.36 -2.75 -12.81
N PHE A 185 44.27 -2.61 -13.58
CA PHE A 185 44.15 -2.76 -15.03
C PHE A 185 45.49 -2.74 -15.78
N PRO A 186 45.80 -3.75 -16.63
CA PRO A 186 46.89 -3.62 -17.56
C PRO A 186 46.60 -2.41 -18.46
N ARG A 187 47.41 -1.36 -18.30
CA ARG A 187 47.45 -0.22 -19.21
C ARG A 187 47.88 -0.72 -20.58
N GLY A 188 46.92 -0.76 -21.51
CA GLY A 188 47.15 -0.81 -22.95
C GLY A 188 47.50 -2.19 -23.51
N ARG A 189 46.53 -2.78 -24.23
CA ARG A 189 46.61 -3.03 -25.69
C ARG A 189 45.38 -3.84 -26.14
N ASP A 190 45.00 -3.59 -27.39
CA ASP A 190 44.15 -4.43 -28.24
C ASP A 190 42.62 -4.37 -27.95
N LEU A 191 41.94 -3.54 -28.74
CA LEU A 191 40.50 -3.66 -29.03
C LEU A 191 40.35 -4.53 -30.29
N THR A 192 40.34 -5.84 -30.14
CA THR A 192 39.75 -6.73 -31.15
C THR A 192 38.54 -7.44 -30.56
N TRP A 193 37.36 -6.99 -30.96
CA TRP A 193 36.10 -7.67 -30.69
C TRP A 193 36.07 -8.95 -31.53
N LYS A 194 36.52 -10.09 -30.99
CA LYS A 194 36.18 -11.38 -31.58
C LYS A 194 34.80 -11.77 -31.08
N THR A 195 33.83 -11.71 -31.99
CA THR A 195 32.51 -12.35 -31.86
C THR A 195 32.71 -13.83 -31.54
N SER A 196 32.55 -14.19 -30.26
CA SER A 196 32.40 -15.58 -29.86
C SER A 196 30.91 -15.91 -29.85
N THR A 197 30.42 -16.35 -31.01
CA THR A 197 29.17 -17.10 -31.13
C THR A 197 29.31 -18.40 -30.34
N ARG A 198 28.89 -18.37 -29.07
CA ARG A 198 28.63 -19.61 -28.33
C ARG A 198 27.37 -20.24 -28.90
N LYS A 199 27.63 -21.24 -29.76
CA LYS A 199 26.69 -22.20 -30.32
C LYS A 199 25.90 -22.85 -29.18
N LEU A 200 24.58 -22.62 -29.14
CA LEU A 200 23.66 -23.38 -28.31
C LEU A 200 23.69 -24.85 -28.77
N PRO A 201 23.69 -25.84 -27.87
CA PRO A 201 23.56 -27.23 -28.27
C PRO A 201 22.15 -27.47 -28.84
N VAL A 202 22.11 -27.82 -30.13
CA VAL A 202 20.95 -28.43 -30.78
C VAL A 202 20.74 -29.81 -30.16
N GLY A 203 19.73 -29.90 -29.29
CA GLY A 203 19.16 -31.17 -28.86
C GLY A 203 18.39 -31.78 -30.02
N GLY A 204 18.96 -32.82 -30.64
CA GLY A 204 18.24 -33.71 -31.54
C GLY A 204 17.43 -34.71 -30.71
N GLY A 205 16.12 -34.50 -30.65
CA GLY A 205 15.13 -35.48 -30.19
C GLY A 205 14.24 -35.85 -31.37
N SER A 206 14.35 -37.09 -31.81
CA SER A 206 13.59 -37.69 -32.90
C SER A 206 12.08 -37.60 -32.66
N LEU A 207 11.37 -37.26 -33.74
CA LEU A 207 9.93 -37.41 -33.93
C LEU A 207 9.65 -38.85 -34.38
N GLU A 208 8.81 -39.59 -33.64
CA GLU A 208 7.99 -40.68 -34.20
C GLU A 208 6.65 -40.78 -33.46
N GLY A 209 5.55 -40.72 -34.23
CA GLY A 209 4.19 -41.20 -33.92
C GLY A 209 3.32 -40.30 -33.04
N GLY A 210 2.10 -39.88 -33.36
CA GLY A 210 1.12 -40.35 -34.36
C GLY A 210 -0.20 -40.73 -33.67
N GLY A 211 -1.28 -39.97 -33.94
CA GLY A 211 -2.68 -40.28 -33.55
C GLY A 211 -3.16 -39.54 -32.30
N GLY A 212 -4.34 -38.95 -32.21
CA GLY A 212 -5.46 -38.79 -33.14
C GLY A 212 -6.42 -37.78 -32.48
N ILE A 213 -6.99 -36.89 -33.28
CA ILE A 213 -8.08 -36.01 -32.89
C ILE A 213 -9.38 -36.76 -33.17
N GLU A 214 -10.16 -37.07 -32.15
CA GLU A 214 -11.56 -37.46 -32.35
C GLU A 214 -12.44 -36.64 -31.42
N ASP A 215 -13.29 -35.88 -32.09
CA ASP A 215 -14.47 -35.21 -31.59
C ASP A 215 -15.39 -36.17 -30.83
N ALA A 216 -15.96 -35.69 -29.73
CA ALA A 216 -17.16 -36.29 -29.16
C ALA A 216 -18.13 -35.17 -28.73
N LEU A 217 -18.81 -34.62 -29.74
CA LEU A 217 -20.18 -34.14 -29.60
C LEU A 217 -21.10 -35.35 -29.73
N VAL A 218 -21.83 -35.70 -28.67
CA VAL A 218 -23.13 -36.38 -28.78
C VAL A 218 -24.08 -35.77 -27.74
N GLU A 219 -25.09 -35.11 -28.28
CA GLU A 219 -26.34 -34.70 -27.65
C GLU A 219 -27.18 -35.92 -27.24
N SER A 220 -27.93 -35.80 -26.15
CA SER A 220 -29.33 -36.24 -25.92
C SER A 220 -29.56 -36.25 -24.39
N ASP A 221 -30.31 -35.29 -23.85
CA ASP A 221 -31.79 -35.18 -23.78
C ASP A 221 -32.40 -35.97 -22.60
N ASP A 222 -33.36 -35.30 -21.94
CA ASP A 222 -34.33 -35.79 -20.93
C ASP A 222 -33.76 -36.13 -19.54
N ASP A 223 -34.26 -35.62 -18.40
CA ASP A 223 -35.65 -35.40 -18.03
C ASP A 223 -35.81 -34.33 -16.93
N MET A 224 -36.87 -33.54 -17.08
CA MET A 224 -37.61 -32.84 -16.03
C MET A 224 -37.92 -33.77 -14.84
N VAL A 225 -37.95 -33.27 -13.60
CA VAL A 225 -39.18 -33.07 -12.78
C VAL A 225 -38.76 -32.34 -11.49
N GLY A 226 -39.35 -31.16 -11.26
CA GLY A 226 -39.29 -30.50 -9.97
C GLY A 226 -40.27 -31.11 -8.97
N VAL A 227 -39.90 -31.19 -7.69
CA VAL A 227 -40.86 -31.32 -6.59
C VAL A 227 -40.41 -30.45 -5.42
N THR A 228 -41.30 -29.54 -5.08
CA THR A 228 -41.40 -28.75 -3.86
C THR A 228 -41.71 -29.60 -2.63
N GLY A 229 -41.31 -29.15 -1.45
CA GLY A 229 -41.89 -29.56 -0.16
C GLY A 229 -41.03 -29.02 0.98
N THR A 230 -41.38 -27.86 1.55
CA THR A 230 -42.13 -27.68 2.81
C THR A 230 -41.39 -28.19 4.03
#